data_AF-A0A1J5IQB7-F1
#
_entry.id   AF-A0A1J5IQB7-F1
#
_cell.length_a   1.000
_cell.length_b   1.000
_cell.length_c   1.000
_cell.angle_alpha   90.00
_cell.angle_beta   90.00
_cell.angle_gamma   90.00
#
_symmetry.space_group_name_H-M   'P 1'
#
loop_
_entity.id
_entity.type
_entity.pdbx_description
1 polymer ?
#
loop_
_entity_poly.entity_id
_entity_poly.type
_entity_poly.pdbx_seq_one_letter_code
_entity_poly.pdbx_strand_id
1 'polypeptide(L)'
;MKYTCLLFGEGGRDKYFLMSLSDLSKFKYHTKKWEVTCDGASGCSPEIILDRCIKLCAERSYDLILCFIDLDQLKRECLQARKKWGTAKKNLENKYSQFTIIWQIDNAEDEIKKVLGAMNCSKRRLNHVATKRIAEFINSDLWNRIMKPIKNKEEELEAVNHIY
;
A
#
# COMPACT_ATOMS: atom_id res chain seq x y z
N MET A 1 -24.36 1.00 2.13
CA MET A 1 -23.44 -0.17 2.20
C MET A 1 -22.02 0.36 2.29
N LYS A 2 -21.09 -0.31 2.99
CA LYS A 2 -19.67 0.02 2.94
C LYS A 2 -18.94 -1.01 2.09
N TYR A 3 -18.02 -0.54 1.24
CA TYR A 3 -17.07 -1.37 0.52
C TYR A 3 -15.94 -1.79 1.45
N THR A 4 -15.26 -2.87 1.15
CA THR A 4 -14.19 -3.44 1.97
C THR A 4 -12.84 -3.22 1.29
N CYS A 5 -11.86 -2.69 2.03
CA CYS A 5 -10.50 -2.48 1.52
C CYS A 5 -9.47 -3.12 2.45
N LEU A 6 -8.52 -3.85 1.85
CA LEU A 6 -7.34 -4.36 2.55
C LEU A 6 -6.12 -3.53 2.16
N LEU A 7 -5.45 -2.94 3.16
CA LEU A 7 -4.10 -2.38 3.03
C LEU A 7 -3.10 -3.44 3.51
N PHE A 8 -2.30 -3.98 2.61
CA PHE A 8 -1.39 -5.08 2.89
C PHE A 8 0.07 -4.63 2.76
N GLY A 9 0.80 -4.58 3.87
CA GLY A 9 2.18 -4.10 3.92
C GLY A 9 3.26 -5.18 3.91
N GLU A 10 4.49 -4.79 3.55
CA GLU A 10 5.70 -5.59 3.65
C GLU A 10 6.20 -5.62 5.12
N GLY A 11 5.48 -6.36 5.96
CA GLY A 11 5.85 -6.65 7.35
C GLY A 11 5.25 -5.69 8.38
N GLY A 12 5.67 -5.90 9.64
CA GLY A 12 4.99 -5.30 10.80
C GLY A 12 5.10 -3.77 10.91
N ARG A 13 6.14 -3.15 10.35
CA ARG A 13 6.34 -1.69 10.45
C ARG A 13 5.44 -0.92 9.48
N ASP A 14 5.32 -1.42 8.27
CA ASP A 14 4.43 -0.88 7.24
C ASP A 14 2.98 -0.98 7.71
N LYS A 15 2.61 -2.09 8.36
CA LYS A 15 1.30 -2.26 8.99
C LYS A 15 0.96 -1.12 9.96
N TYR A 16 1.87 -0.74 10.87
CA TYR A 16 1.63 0.36 11.81
C TYR A 16 1.50 1.72 11.13
N PHE A 17 2.28 1.97 10.08
CA PHE A 17 2.15 3.18 9.28
C PHE A 17 0.79 3.23 8.58
N LEU A 18 0.37 2.14 7.93
CA LEU A 18 -0.92 2.03 7.24
C LEU A 18 -2.09 2.16 8.20
N MET A 19 -1.99 1.55 9.40
CA MET A 19 -2.98 1.75 10.46
C MET A 19 -3.07 3.23 10.85
N SER A 20 -1.93 3.87 11.11
CA SER A 20 -1.88 5.30 11.47
C SER A 20 -2.46 6.19 10.36
N LEU A 21 -2.18 5.87 9.10
CA LEU A 21 -2.72 6.56 7.93
C LEU A 21 -4.23 6.35 7.83
N SER A 22 -4.72 5.13 8.03
CA SER A 22 -6.15 4.80 8.00
C SER A 22 -6.94 5.49 9.11
N ASP A 23 -6.28 5.81 10.22
CA ASP A 23 -6.89 6.47 11.37
C ASP A 23 -7.06 7.97 11.22
N LEU A 24 -6.38 8.59 10.25
CA LEU A 24 -6.49 10.01 9.97
C LEU A 24 -7.92 10.45 9.68
N SER A 25 -8.33 11.56 10.29
CA SER A 25 -9.63 12.19 10.01
C SER A 25 -9.82 12.49 8.53
N LYS A 26 -8.79 13.02 7.85
CA LYS A 26 -8.86 13.31 6.42
C LYS A 26 -8.91 12.05 5.56
N PHE A 27 -8.21 10.98 5.96
CA PHE A 27 -8.30 9.70 5.27
C PHE A 27 -9.71 9.13 5.41
N LYS A 28 -10.22 9.03 6.65
CA LYS A 28 -11.60 8.63 6.94
C LYS A 28 -12.64 9.46 6.20
N TYR A 29 -12.41 10.77 6.04
CA TYR A 29 -13.28 11.65 5.26
C TYR A 29 -13.33 11.23 3.78
N HIS A 30 -12.18 10.97 3.18
CA HIS A 30 -12.10 10.55 1.78
C HIS A 30 -12.45 9.07 1.54
N THR A 31 -12.37 8.22 2.57
CA THR A 31 -12.69 6.79 2.48
C THR A 31 -13.95 6.44 3.28
N LYS A 32 -14.90 7.37 3.44
CA LYS A 32 -16.09 7.18 4.29
C LYS A 32 -16.99 6.01 3.89
N LYS A 33 -16.96 5.64 2.60
CA LYS A 33 -17.70 4.50 2.04
C LYS A 33 -16.94 3.17 2.20
N TRP A 34 -15.72 3.19 2.73
CA TRP A 34 -14.86 2.04 2.87
C TRP A 34 -14.73 1.60 4.33
N GLU A 35 -14.72 0.29 4.55
CA GLU A 35 -14.23 -0.38 5.74
C GLU A 35 -12.81 -0.85 5.45
N VAL A 36 -11.84 -0.19 6.09
CA VAL A 36 -10.42 -0.41 5.83
C VAL A 36 -9.85 -1.35 6.89
N THR A 37 -9.22 -2.42 6.41
CA THR A 37 -8.47 -3.38 7.23
C THR A 37 -7.00 -3.28 6.86
N CYS A 38 -6.12 -3.46 7.85
CA CYS A 38 -4.68 -3.41 7.64
C CYS A 38 -4.07 -4.75 8.04
N ASP A 39 -3.28 -5.33 7.15
CA ASP A 39 -2.46 -6.49 7.47
C ASP A 39 -1.09 -6.43 6.81
N GLY A 40 -0.29 -7.47 6.96
CA GLY A 40 0.96 -7.58 6.24
C GLY A 40 1.66 -8.90 6.44
N ALA A 41 2.67 -9.13 5.61
CA ALA A 41 3.52 -10.30 5.71
C ALA A 41 4.99 -9.89 5.58
N SER A 42 5.85 -10.52 6.38
CA SER A 42 7.29 -10.48 6.18
C SER A 42 7.69 -11.51 5.12
N GLY A 43 8.49 -11.09 4.14
CA GLY A 43 9.06 -11.97 3.12
C GLY A 43 10.30 -11.32 2.51
N CYS A 44 11.20 -12.12 1.93
CA CYS A 44 12.40 -11.59 1.27
C CYS A 44 12.16 -11.22 -0.20
N SER A 45 11.02 -11.59 -0.81
CA SER A 45 10.72 -11.21 -2.20
C SER A 45 9.30 -10.66 -2.37
N PRO A 46 9.10 -9.71 -3.30
CA PRO A 46 7.78 -9.20 -3.69
C PRO A 46 6.77 -10.29 -4.00
N GLU A 47 7.19 -11.34 -4.71
CA GLU A 47 6.34 -12.45 -5.10
C GLU A 47 5.82 -13.23 -3.88
N ILE A 48 6.69 -13.49 -2.90
CA ILE A 48 6.30 -14.18 -1.66
C ILE A 48 5.27 -13.35 -0.87
N ILE A 49 5.42 -12.02 -0.85
CA ILE A 49 4.49 -11.13 -0.15
C ILE A 49 3.12 -11.15 -0.84
N LEU A 50 3.10 -11.06 -2.17
CA LEU A 50 1.86 -11.10 -2.96
C LEU A 50 1.15 -12.47 -2.84
N ASP A 51 1.89 -13.58 -2.87
CA ASP A 51 1.33 -14.92 -2.65
C ASP A 51 0.70 -15.08 -1.27
N ARG A 52 1.32 -14.50 -0.24
CA ARG A 52 0.74 -14.50 1.11
C ARG A 52 -0.53 -13.64 1.18
N CYS A 53 -0.56 -12.52 0.47
CA CYS A 53 -1.77 -11.72 0.35
C CYS A 53 -2.91 -12.51 -0.31
N ILE A 54 -2.64 -13.28 -1.39
CA ILE A 54 -3.64 -14.19 -1.99
C ILE A 54 -4.19 -15.16 -0.96
N LYS A 55 -3.31 -15.85 -0.23
CA LYS A 55 -3.74 -16.85 0.75
C LYS A 55 -4.63 -16.24 1.84
N LEU A 56 -4.32 -15.03 2.28
CA LEU A 56 -5.14 -14.32 3.26
C LEU A 56 -6.51 -13.93 2.69
N CYS A 57 -6.55 -13.48 1.44
CA CYS A 57 -7.79 -13.10 0.76
C CYS A 57 -8.64 -14.31 0.35
N ALA A 58 -8.10 -15.54 0.40
CA ALA A 58 -8.87 -16.75 0.12
C ALA A 58 -10.00 -16.97 1.14
N GLU A 59 -9.83 -16.47 2.37
CA GLU A 59 -10.80 -16.62 3.46
C GLU A 59 -11.77 -15.43 3.56
N ARG A 60 -11.46 -14.31 2.91
CA ARG A 60 -12.26 -13.08 2.94
C ARG A 60 -12.20 -12.32 1.63
N SER A 61 -13.36 -12.09 1.03
CA SER A 61 -13.47 -11.23 -0.15
C SER A 61 -13.33 -9.75 0.23
N TYR A 62 -12.54 -9.01 -0.54
CA TYR A 62 -12.38 -7.57 -0.42
C TYR A 62 -12.72 -6.91 -1.76
N ASP A 63 -13.40 -5.75 -1.72
CA ASP A 63 -13.71 -4.97 -2.93
C ASP A 63 -12.46 -4.30 -3.53
N LEU A 64 -11.47 -4.02 -2.69
CA LEU A 64 -10.17 -3.47 -3.08
C LEU A 64 -9.04 -3.99 -2.19
N ILE A 65 -7.93 -4.39 -2.82
CA ILE A 65 -6.71 -4.80 -2.12
C ILE A 65 -5.56 -3.94 -2.61
N LEU A 66 -4.91 -3.22 -1.69
CA LEU A 66 -3.72 -2.40 -1.93
C LEU A 66 -2.49 -3.08 -1.31
N CYS A 67 -1.60 -3.61 -2.13
CA CYS A 67 -0.37 -4.26 -1.68
C CYS A 67 0.81 -3.30 -1.75
N PHE A 68 1.39 -2.95 -0.61
CA PHE A 68 2.57 -2.10 -0.52
C PHE A 68 3.82 -2.97 -0.57
N ILE A 69 4.62 -2.79 -1.62
CA ILE A 69 5.80 -3.63 -1.91
C ILE A 69 7.01 -2.71 -2.09
N ASP A 70 8.12 -3.03 -1.44
CA ASP A 70 9.41 -2.35 -1.62
C ASP A 70 10.00 -2.69 -3.01
N LEU A 71 10.13 -1.65 -3.85
CA LEU A 71 10.71 -1.81 -5.18
C LEU A 71 12.20 -2.13 -5.13
N ASP A 72 12.92 -1.74 -4.07
CA ASP A 72 14.36 -1.98 -3.96
C ASP A 72 14.69 -3.46 -3.84
N GLN A 73 13.83 -4.24 -3.19
CA GLN A 73 13.99 -5.70 -3.15
C GLN A 73 13.84 -6.31 -4.54
N LEU A 74 12.84 -5.89 -5.32
CA LEU A 74 12.69 -6.33 -6.72
C LEU A 74 13.91 -5.97 -7.57
N LYS A 75 14.43 -4.75 -7.41
CA LYS A 75 15.64 -4.29 -8.12
C LYS A 75 16.85 -5.16 -7.77
N ARG A 76 17.05 -5.48 -6.49
CA ARG A 76 18.15 -6.36 -6.02
C ARG A 76 18.06 -7.75 -6.65
N GLU A 77 16.89 -8.38 -6.61
CA GLU A 77 16.67 -9.71 -7.19
C GLU A 77 16.88 -9.71 -8.70
N CYS A 78 16.35 -8.71 -9.40
CA CYS A 78 16.54 -8.56 -10.84
C CYS A 78 18.01 -8.34 -11.20
N LEU A 79 18.74 -7.55 -10.42
CA LEU A 79 20.17 -7.33 -10.62
C LEU A 79 20.96 -8.64 -10.50
N GLN A 80 20.71 -9.43 -9.44
CA GLN A 80 21.35 -10.74 -9.24
C GLN A 80 21.01 -11.71 -10.39
N ALA A 81 19.77 -11.71 -10.84
CA ALA A 81 19.31 -12.54 -11.95
C ALA A 81 19.65 -11.99 -13.35
N ARG A 82 20.34 -10.83 -13.44
CA ARG A 82 20.62 -10.11 -14.70
C ARG A 82 19.38 -9.83 -15.55
N LYS A 83 18.25 -9.55 -14.89
CA LYS A 83 16.95 -9.22 -15.50
C LYS A 83 16.65 -7.73 -15.41
N LYS A 84 15.79 -7.24 -16.30
CA LYS A 84 15.25 -5.86 -16.23
C LYS A 84 14.12 -5.80 -15.20
N TRP A 85 14.31 -5.01 -14.15
CA TRP A 85 13.31 -4.85 -13.08
C TRP A 85 11.97 -4.31 -13.58
N GLY A 86 11.97 -3.45 -14.61
CA GLY A 86 10.73 -2.94 -15.22
C GLY A 86 9.87 -4.04 -15.86
N THR A 87 10.49 -5.07 -16.43
CA THR A 87 9.77 -6.24 -16.97
C THR A 87 9.22 -7.11 -15.84
N ALA A 88 10.03 -7.37 -14.81
CA ALA A 88 9.60 -8.15 -13.65
C ALA A 88 8.42 -7.48 -12.91
N LYS A 89 8.49 -6.15 -12.76
CA LYS A 89 7.41 -5.32 -12.20
C LYS A 89 6.10 -5.53 -12.95
N LYS A 90 6.11 -5.36 -14.28
CA LYS A 90 4.93 -5.58 -15.13
C LYS A 90 4.41 -7.01 -15.04
N ASN A 91 5.30 -7.99 -14.98
CA ASN A 91 4.90 -9.40 -14.86
C ASN A 91 4.17 -9.66 -13.54
N LEU A 92 4.62 -9.04 -12.44
CA LEU A 92 3.91 -9.12 -11.16
C LEU A 92 2.55 -8.41 -11.22
N GLU A 93 2.50 -7.19 -11.76
CA GLU A 93 1.23 -6.46 -11.94
C GLU A 93 0.22 -7.27 -12.78
N ASN A 94 0.68 -7.96 -13.82
CA ASN A 94 -0.17 -8.82 -14.65
C ASN A 94 -0.59 -10.11 -13.94
N LYS A 95 0.33 -10.76 -13.22
CA LYS A 95 0.08 -12.03 -12.51
C LYS A 95 -0.90 -11.84 -11.35
N TYR A 96 -0.83 -10.69 -10.67
CA TYR A 96 -1.65 -10.34 -9.51
C TYR A 96 -2.64 -9.22 -9.86
N SER A 97 -3.27 -9.30 -11.03
CA SER A 97 -4.17 -8.25 -11.55
C SER A 97 -5.43 -8.03 -10.70
N GLN A 98 -5.79 -9.00 -9.85
CA GLN A 98 -6.84 -8.84 -8.85
C GLN A 98 -6.48 -7.87 -7.71
N PHE A 99 -5.21 -7.49 -7.57
CA PHE A 99 -4.73 -6.53 -6.57
C PHE A 99 -4.23 -5.26 -7.24
N THR A 100 -4.30 -4.14 -6.52
CA THR A 100 -3.54 -2.95 -6.87
C THR A 100 -2.22 -2.97 -6.13
N ILE A 101 -1.11 -3.11 -6.86
CA ILE A 101 0.23 -3.05 -6.27
C ILE A 101 0.68 -1.59 -6.15
N ILE A 102 0.92 -1.14 -4.92
CA ILE A 102 1.51 0.15 -4.59
C ILE A 102 3.01 -0.05 -4.37
N TRP A 103 3.79 0.20 -5.41
CA TRP A 103 5.24 0.17 -5.31
C TRP A 103 5.74 1.34 -4.46
N GLN A 104 6.41 1.02 -3.36
CA GLN A 104 7.22 1.96 -2.59
C GLN A 104 8.52 2.19 -3.39
N ILE A 105 8.69 3.42 -3.89
CA ILE A 105 9.75 3.77 -4.85
C ILE A 105 11.10 3.87 -4.14
N ASP A 106 11.06 4.32 -2.90
CA ASP A 106 12.10 4.20 -1.90
C ASP A 106 11.55 3.31 -0.77
N ASN A 107 12.40 2.79 0.12
CA ASN A 107 11.89 2.11 1.30
C ASN A 107 10.90 3.01 2.07
N ALA A 108 9.95 2.41 2.77
CA ALA A 108 8.88 3.15 3.47
C ALA A 108 9.40 4.29 4.36
N GLU A 109 10.57 4.13 4.97
CA GLU A 109 11.19 5.14 5.84
C GLU A 109 11.67 6.36 5.06
N ASP A 110 12.23 6.17 3.86
CA ASP A 110 12.71 7.27 3.05
C ASP A 110 11.56 8.03 2.37
N GLU A 111 10.47 7.35 2.00
CA GLU A 111 9.23 8.02 1.59
C GLU A 111 8.65 8.87 2.74
N ILE A 112 8.68 8.36 3.97
CA ILE A 112 8.28 9.08 5.18
C ILE A 112 9.18 10.30 5.42
N LYS A 113 10.51 10.16 5.30
CA LYS A 113 11.45 11.28 5.47
C LYS A 113 11.28 12.35 4.40
N LYS A 114 10.97 11.98 3.15
CA LYS A 114 10.73 12.95 2.06
C LYS A 114 9.54 13.86 2.40
N VAL A 115 8.49 13.30 3.00
CA VAL A 115 7.32 14.07 3.43
C VAL A 115 7.62 14.93 4.66
N LEU A 116 8.30 14.37 5.66
CA LEU A 116 8.47 15.03 6.96
C LEU A 116 9.68 15.99 7.05
N GLY A 117 10.49 16.04 5.98
CA GLY A 117 11.81 16.67 5.96
C GLY A 117 12.88 15.73 6.51
N ALA A 118 14.08 15.73 5.89
CA ALA A 118 15.19 14.79 6.15
C ALA A 118 15.61 14.73 7.64
N MET A 119 14.91 13.91 8.42
CA MET A 119 15.16 13.72 9.84
C MET A 119 16.14 12.58 10.08
N ASN A 120 17.28 12.90 10.71
CA ASN A 120 18.23 11.90 11.21
C ASN A 120 17.68 11.27 12.49
N CYS A 121 16.83 10.25 12.35
CA CYS A 121 16.30 9.50 13.47
C CYS A 121 16.24 7.99 13.18
N SER A 122 16.22 7.18 14.24
CA SER A 122 16.11 5.73 14.12
C SER A 122 14.76 5.32 13.52
N LYS A 123 14.73 4.17 12.83
CA LYS A 123 13.55 3.60 12.15
C LYS A 123 12.28 3.61 13.02
N ARG A 124 12.41 3.19 14.29
CA ARG A 124 11.30 3.17 15.27
C ARG A 124 10.81 4.57 15.62
N ARG A 125 11.73 5.53 15.75
CA ARG A 125 11.41 6.93 16.06
C ARG A 125 10.77 7.63 14.87
N LEU A 126 11.18 7.28 13.65
CA LEU A 126 10.62 7.80 12.42
C LEU A 126 9.13 7.45 12.29
N ASN A 127 8.75 6.18 12.48
CA ASN A 127 7.35 5.78 12.45
C ASN A 127 6.52 6.52 13.52
N HIS A 128 7.05 6.67 14.73
CA HIS A 128 6.37 7.42 15.80
C HIS A 128 6.16 8.89 15.42
N VAL A 129 7.13 9.52 14.77
CA VAL A 129 7.01 10.90 14.29
C VAL A 129 6.04 10.97 13.11
N ALA A 130 6.07 10.00 12.19
CA ALA A 130 5.16 9.92 11.07
C ALA A 130 3.71 9.80 11.52
N THR A 131 3.42 8.97 12.53
CA THR A 131 2.08 8.89 13.14
C THR A 131 1.65 10.23 13.75
N LYS A 132 2.57 11.00 14.35
CA LYS A 132 2.25 12.32 14.94
C LYS A 132 2.10 13.44 13.90
N ARG A 133 2.81 13.35 12.79
CA ARG A 133 2.83 14.35 11.70
C ARG A 133 2.11 13.82 10.46
N ILE A 134 1.20 12.87 10.65
CA ILE A 134 0.54 12.14 9.57
C ILE A 134 -0.25 13.09 8.63
N ALA A 135 -0.66 14.26 9.12
CA ALA A 135 -1.29 15.31 8.32
C ALA A 135 -0.39 15.85 7.19
N GLU A 136 0.93 15.78 7.31
CA GLU A 136 1.87 16.23 6.28
C GLU A 136 1.91 15.29 5.07
N PHE A 137 1.43 14.06 5.23
CA PHE A 137 1.30 13.10 4.13
C PHE A 137 0.15 13.46 3.19
N ILE A 138 -0.79 14.30 3.63
CA ILE A 138 -1.93 14.73 2.82
C ILE A 138 -1.41 15.43 1.55
N ASN A 139 -1.91 14.98 0.39
CA ASN A 139 -1.53 15.45 -0.94
C ASN A 139 -0.09 15.13 -1.37
N SER A 140 0.70 14.38 -0.57
CA SER A 140 1.99 13.84 -1.00
C SER A 140 1.84 12.82 -2.14
N ASP A 141 2.94 12.50 -2.84
CA ASP A 141 2.95 11.47 -3.89
C ASP A 141 2.53 10.09 -3.37
N LEU A 142 2.91 9.74 -2.13
CA LEU A 142 2.46 8.50 -1.49
C LEU A 142 0.95 8.52 -1.25
N TRP A 143 0.43 9.63 -0.72
CA TRP A 143 -1.02 9.80 -0.54
C TRP A 143 -1.79 9.70 -1.86
N ASN A 144 -1.31 10.35 -2.92
CA ASN A 144 -1.97 10.32 -4.22
C ASN A 144 -1.93 8.90 -4.83
N ARG A 145 -0.83 8.15 -4.65
CA ARG A 145 -0.72 6.74 -5.05
C ARG A 145 -1.72 5.84 -4.31
N ILE A 146 -2.04 6.13 -3.06
CA ILE A 146 -3.02 5.35 -2.26
C ILE A 146 -4.46 5.77 -2.61
N MET A 147 -4.73 7.07 -2.66
CA MET A 147 -6.09 7.59 -2.83
C MET A 147 -6.65 7.39 -4.23
N LYS A 148 -5.79 7.39 -5.26
CA LYS A 148 -6.25 7.25 -6.65
C LYS A 148 -6.93 5.89 -6.91
N PRO A 149 -6.33 4.73 -6.56
CA PRO A 149 -7.00 3.44 -6.65
C PRO A 149 -8.31 3.35 -5.86
N ILE A 150 -8.35 3.92 -4.65
CA ILE A 150 -9.56 3.92 -3.81
C ILE A 150 -10.69 4.67 -4.50
N LYS A 151 -10.42 5.88 -5.01
CA LYS A 151 -11.42 6.69 -5.70
C LYS A 151 -11.89 6.03 -7.00
N ASN A 152 -10.96 5.55 -7.82
CA ASN A 152 -11.30 4.86 -9.06
C ASN A 152 -12.20 3.65 -8.79
N LYS A 153 -11.87 2.85 -7.77
CA LYS A 153 -12.67 1.68 -7.44
C LYS A 153 -14.04 2.03 -6.87
N GLU A 154 -14.12 3.11 -6.10
CA GLU A 154 -15.39 3.65 -5.60
C GLU A 154 -16.30 4.04 -6.77
N GLU A 155 -15.78 4.78 -7.75
CA GLU A 155 -16.52 5.17 -8.95
C GLU A 155 -17.00 3.95 -9.77
N GLU A 156 -16.14 2.94 -9.95
CA GLU A 156 -16.51 1.67 -10.61
C GLU A 156 -17.67 0.96 -9.90
N LEU A 157 -17.59 0.83 -8.57
CA LEU A 157 -18.61 0.13 -7.78
C LEU A 157 -19.93 0.92 -7.71
N GLU A 158 -19.87 2.25 -7.70
CA GLU A 158 -21.06 3.09 -7.75
C GLU A 158 -21.75 3.05 -9.11
N ALA A 159 -20.99 3.03 -10.21
CA ALA A 159 -21.55 2.88 -11.55
C ALA A 159 -22.31 1.55 -11.70
N VAL A 160 -21.77 0.45 -11.15
CA VAL A 160 -22.43 -0.86 -11.18
C VAL A 160 -23.72 -0.85 -10.32
N ASN A 161 -23.69 -0.22 -9.15
CA ASN A 161 -24.85 -0.16 -8.26
C ASN A 161 -25.97 0.75 -8.78
N HIS A 162 -25.69 1.71 -9.67
CA HIS A 162 -26.70 2.57 -10.29
C HIS A 162 -27.44 1.93 -11.47
N ILE A 163 -26.98 0.77 -11.95
CA ILE A 163 -27.57 0.03 -13.07
C ILE A 163 -28.65 -0.97 -12.59
N TYR A 164 -28.73 -1.22 -11.28
CA TYR A 164 -29.72 -2.09 -10.63
C TYR A 164 -30.65 -1.30 -9.71
#